data_AF-A0A423VNB9-F1
#
_entry.id   AF-A0A423VNB9-F1
#
_cell.length_a   1.000
_cell.length_b   1.000
_cell.length_c   1.000
_cell.angle_alpha   90.00
_cell.angle_beta   90.00
_cell.angle_gamma   90.00
#
_symmetry.space_group_name_H-M   'P 1'
#
loop_
_entity.id
_entity.type
_entity.pdbx_description
1 polymer ?
#
loop_
_entity_poly.entity_id
_entity_poly.type
_entity_poly.pdbx_seq_one_letter_code
_entity_poly.pdbx_strand_id
1 'polypeptide(L)'
;MALKSSRSIWSASRQALRPLRTSVARPACRANHQLAREPTSLAEKDDPLNEPITEEDIEEARPRWSYTPEGLKAPHGFSLNRIKVPQRAIWHVNEDPAKLDEFYERFLGRNGSRMLPEEIKWLAVTHKSFDYGRRGFNTRLAFFGRQIMVHEAMNEIMTSSHISENQQLADPWNRKHFESPALENVDKLSTTRPQDIMSVSNLAAFAINVRLNEVVRWKPRNPDNVKGSGIETVLATSIFAIVGAVALQNGGEVASRLAREKVLRRIVR
;
A
#
# COMPACT_ATOMS: atom_id res chain seq x y z
N MET A 1 21.92 39.23 -5.53
CA MET A 1 22.60 38.57 -4.40
C MET A 1 21.51 37.99 -3.49
N ALA A 2 21.38 36.70 -3.18
CA ALA A 2 22.12 35.49 -3.53
C ALA A 2 21.09 34.34 -3.63
N LEU A 3 21.21 33.54 -4.68
CA LEU A 3 20.48 32.29 -4.87
C LEU A 3 21.14 31.21 -4.01
N LYS A 4 20.35 30.36 -3.33
CA LYS A 4 20.82 29.07 -2.82
C LYS A 4 19.92 27.95 -3.30
N SER A 5 20.43 27.20 -4.27
CA SER A 5 19.98 25.86 -4.62
C SER A 5 20.83 24.81 -3.87
N SER A 6 20.25 23.66 -3.54
CA SER A 6 20.95 22.36 -3.49
C SER A 6 19.95 21.22 -3.34
N ARG A 7 19.84 20.34 -4.35
CA ARG A 7 20.53 19.03 -4.52
C ARG A 7 19.86 17.92 -3.67
N SER A 8 18.96 17.14 -4.27
CA SER A 8 19.20 15.85 -4.95
C SER A 8 19.69 14.74 -4.02
N ILE A 9 18.76 13.87 -3.59
CA ILE A 9 19.04 12.62 -2.86
C ILE A 9 18.90 11.47 -3.86
N TRP A 10 19.99 11.19 -4.58
CA TRP A 10 20.19 9.97 -5.36
C TRP A 10 21.63 9.52 -5.12
N SER A 11 21.83 8.61 -4.16
CA SER A 11 22.82 7.52 -4.22
C SER A 11 22.97 6.88 -2.84
N ALA A 12 22.55 5.63 -2.70
CA ALA A 12 23.13 4.71 -1.72
C ALA A 12 22.80 3.28 -2.18
N SER A 13 23.59 2.79 -3.13
CA SER A 13 23.64 1.37 -3.46
C SER A 13 25.08 1.03 -3.78
N ARG A 14 25.54 -0.09 -3.19
CA ARG A 14 26.83 -0.79 -3.34
C ARG A 14 27.78 -0.62 -2.16
N GLN A 15 27.98 -1.75 -1.47
CA GLN A 15 29.22 -2.33 -0.92
C GLN A 15 28.88 -3.00 0.42
N ALA A 16 29.36 -4.19 0.76
CA ALA A 16 30.05 -5.24 0.03
C ALA A 16 30.00 -6.50 0.91
N LEU A 17 30.12 -7.65 0.27
CA LEU A 17 30.22 -8.99 0.81
C LEU A 17 31.30 -9.08 1.91
N ARG A 18 31.03 -9.80 3.01
CA ARG A 18 32.07 -10.29 3.94
C ARG A 18 32.09 -11.83 3.95
N PRO A 19 33.29 -12.45 3.88
CA PRO A 19 33.44 -13.89 3.70
C PRO A 19 33.40 -14.68 5.01
N LEU A 20 32.96 -15.94 4.87
CA LEU A 20 33.09 -17.03 5.84
C LEU A 20 34.57 -17.24 6.22
N ARG A 21 34.86 -17.30 7.52
CA ARG A 21 36.14 -17.80 8.05
C ARG A 21 35.97 -19.21 8.56
N THR A 22 36.67 -20.13 7.91
CA THR A 22 36.98 -21.48 8.36
C THR A 22 37.99 -21.42 9.52
N SER A 23 37.74 -22.19 10.59
CA SER A 23 38.72 -22.46 11.65
C SER A 23 39.10 -23.93 11.60
N VAL A 24 40.40 -24.15 11.55
CA VAL A 24 41.09 -25.43 11.36
C VAL A 24 41.26 -26.14 12.71
N ALA A 25 41.10 -27.47 12.68
CA ALA A 25 41.33 -28.41 13.76
C ALA A 25 42.79 -28.44 14.26
N ARG A 26 43.01 -28.90 15.51
CA ARG A 26 43.98 -29.97 15.90
C ARG A 26 43.98 -30.25 17.42
N PRO A 27 44.57 -31.38 17.90
CA PRO A 27 43.91 -32.34 18.79
C PRO A 27 44.61 -32.50 20.16
N ALA A 28 44.02 -33.27 21.08
CA ALA A 28 44.76 -34.21 21.95
C ALA A 28 43.80 -35.11 22.73
N CYS A 29 44.05 -36.41 22.64
CA CYS A 29 43.48 -37.47 23.46
C CYS A 29 44.01 -37.40 24.90
N ARG A 30 43.17 -37.70 25.91
CA ARG A 30 43.59 -38.46 27.11
C ARG A 30 42.39 -39.10 27.79
N ALA A 31 42.67 -40.24 28.40
CA ALA A 31 41.77 -41.34 28.70
C ALA A 31 40.93 -41.17 29.98
N ASN A 32 39.78 -41.87 29.96
CA ASN A 32 39.07 -42.58 31.04
C ASN A 32 39.25 -42.14 32.50
N HIS A 33 38.11 -41.89 33.16
CA HIS A 33 37.69 -42.72 34.29
C HIS A 33 36.15 -42.75 34.39
N GLN A 34 35.65 -43.96 34.61
CA GLN A 34 34.26 -44.35 34.77
C GLN A 34 33.65 -43.72 36.03
N LEU A 35 32.42 -43.22 35.97
CA LEU A 35 31.46 -43.33 37.07
C LEU A 35 30.02 -43.36 36.52
N ALA A 36 29.38 -44.49 36.78
CA ALA A 36 27.95 -44.79 36.92
C ALA A 36 26.90 -44.08 36.05
N ARG A 37 26.27 -44.88 35.17
CA ARG A 37 24.89 -44.74 34.71
C ARG A 37 23.94 -44.78 35.90
N GLU A 38 23.07 -43.79 36.02
CA GLU A 38 21.75 -43.96 36.62
C GLU A 38 20.68 -43.81 35.52
N PRO A 39 19.72 -44.73 35.40
CA PRO A 39 18.64 -44.62 34.43
C PRO A 39 17.50 -43.81 35.04
N THR A 40 17.50 -42.50 34.84
CA THR A 40 16.31 -41.69 35.09
C THR A 40 15.31 -41.93 33.96
N SER A 41 14.29 -42.70 34.32
CA SER A 41 13.00 -42.90 33.65
C SER A 41 12.65 -41.83 32.62
N LEU A 42 12.35 -42.29 31.40
CA LEU A 42 11.55 -41.56 30.43
C LEU A 42 10.24 -41.14 31.11
N ALA A 43 10.08 -39.84 31.34
CA ALA A 43 8.77 -39.27 31.60
C ALA A 43 8.01 -39.26 30.28
N GLU A 44 7.18 -40.29 30.05
CA GLU A 44 6.03 -40.19 29.16
C GLU A 44 5.07 -39.15 29.75
N LYS A 45 5.18 -37.92 29.27
CA LYS A 45 4.12 -36.91 29.27
C LYS A 45 4.64 -35.76 28.45
N ASP A 46 4.14 -35.65 27.22
CA ASP A 46 3.72 -34.39 26.61
C ASP A 46 2.98 -34.77 25.32
N ASP A 47 1.67 -34.93 25.49
CA ASP A 47 0.71 -35.07 24.40
C ASP A 47 0.59 -33.68 23.74
N PRO A 48 0.97 -33.47 22.46
CA PRO A 48 1.04 -32.14 21.82
C PRO A 48 -0.32 -31.45 21.67
N LEU A 49 -1.39 -32.07 22.16
CA LEU A 49 -2.76 -31.58 22.15
C LEU A 49 -3.18 -30.92 23.48
N ASN A 50 -2.31 -30.89 24.49
CA ASN A 50 -2.66 -30.43 25.84
C ASN A 50 -1.76 -29.30 26.37
N GLU A 51 -1.00 -28.63 25.49
CA GLU A 51 -0.32 -27.39 25.85
C GLU A 51 -1.37 -26.29 26.15
N PRO A 52 -1.25 -25.56 27.27
CA PRO A 52 -2.14 -24.44 27.55
C PRO A 52 -1.92 -23.38 26.47
N ILE A 53 -2.97 -23.12 25.67
CA ILE A 53 -2.98 -22.05 24.66
C ILE A 53 -2.50 -20.77 25.35
N THR A 54 -1.33 -20.28 24.96
CA THR A 54 -0.75 -19.06 25.52
C THR A 54 -1.47 -17.85 24.93
N GLU A 55 -1.39 -16.69 25.60
CA GLU A 55 -1.95 -15.44 25.04
C GLU A 55 -1.34 -15.10 23.67
N GLU A 56 -0.11 -15.54 23.43
CA GLU A 56 0.61 -15.43 22.16
C GLU A 56 -0.06 -16.27 21.06
N ASP A 57 -0.46 -17.51 21.34
CA ASP A 57 -1.17 -18.38 20.39
C ASP A 57 -2.57 -17.84 20.03
N ILE A 58 -3.25 -17.16 20.97
CA ILE A 58 -4.55 -16.51 20.73
C ILE A 58 -4.37 -15.24 19.88
N GLU A 59 -3.28 -14.50 20.06
CA GLU A 59 -2.94 -13.37 19.20
C GLU A 59 -2.61 -13.81 17.78
N GLU A 60 -1.91 -14.94 17.60
CA GLU A 60 -1.60 -15.49 16.28
C GLU A 60 -2.85 -15.95 15.51
N ALA A 61 -3.88 -16.43 16.21
CA ALA A 61 -5.13 -16.87 15.59
C ALA A 61 -6.05 -15.72 15.14
N ARG A 62 -5.88 -14.50 15.67
CA ARG A 62 -6.75 -13.35 15.35
C ARG A 62 -6.26 -12.61 14.10
N PRO A 63 -7.17 -12.14 13.23
CA PRO A 63 -6.76 -11.38 12.07
C PRO A 63 -6.09 -10.07 12.49
N ARG A 64 -4.94 -9.77 11.89
CA ARG A 64 -4.06 -8.65 12.28
C ARG A 64 -4.71 -7.29 12.10
N TRP A 65 -5.70 -7.21 11.23
CA TRP A 65 -6.44 -5.97 10.99
C TRP A 65 -7.43 -5.64 12.11
N SER A 66 -7.84 -6.60 12.94
CA SER A 66 -8.92 -6.45 13.93
C SER A 66 -8.44 -5.86 15.26
N TYR A 67 -7.25 -6.26 15.71
CA TYR A 67 -6.68 -5.84 16.99
C TYR A 67 -5.41 -5.01 16.83
N THR A 68 -4.97 -4.40 17.93
CA THR A 68 -3.67 -3.72 18.03
C THR A 68 -2.83 -4.53 19.01
N PRO A 69 -1.60 -4.95 18.65
CA PRO A 69 -0.74 -5.75 19.53
C PRO A 69 -0.58 -5.13 20.91
N GLU A 70 -0.72 -5.92 21.97
CA GLU A 70 -0.72 -5.40 23.35
C GLU A 70 0.60 -4.73 23.73
N GLY A 71 1.74 -5.29 23.28
CA GLY A 71 3.06 -4.71 23.50
C GLY A 71 3.27 -3.32 22.87
N LEU A 72 2.41 -2.89 21.94
CA LEU A 72 2.45 -1.55 21.35
C LEU A 72 1.53 -0.55 22.05
N LYS A 73 0.67 -1.01 22.97
CA LYS A 73 -0.22 -0.15 23.75
C LYS A 73 0.55 0.49 24.91
N ALA A 74 0.08 1.66 25.34
CA ALA A 74 0.65 2.33 26.49
C ALA A 74 0.19 1.62 27.78
N PRO A 75 1.05 1.53 28.82
CA PRO A 75 0.77 0.73 30.02
C PRO A 75 -0.47 1.18 30.81
N HIS A 76 -0.87 2.46 30.67
CA HIS A 76 -1.96 3.05 31.44
C HIS A 76 -3.12 3.56 30.58
N GLY A 77 -3.09 3.31 29.26
CA GLY A 77 -4.21 3.65 28.35
C GLY A 77 -4.57 5.14 28.20
N PHE A 78 -3.87 6.07 28.86
CA PHE A 78 -4.14 7.50 28.76
C PHE A 78 -3.24 8.20 27.71
N SER A 79 -3.78 9.23 27.06
CA SER A 79 -3.01 10.06 26.13
C SER A 79 -2.13 11.05 26.90
N LEU A 80 -0.83 11.03 26.64
CA LEU A 80 0.12 12.04 27.14
C LEU A 80 -0.09 13.42 26.49
N ASN A 81 -0.58 13.45 25.26
CA ASN A 81 -0.76 14.68 24.51
C ASN A 81 -2.06 15.40 24.93
N ARG A 82 -1.94 16.70 25.24
CA ARG A 82 -3.09 17.54 25.56
C ARG A 82 -3.86 17.90 24.29
N ILE A 83 -5.08 17.40 24.19
CA ILE A 83 -5.98 17.68 23.06
C ILE A 83 -6.66 19.02 23.31
N LYS A 84 -6.52 19.99 22.39
CA LYS A 84 -7.13 21.33 22.52
C LYS A 84 -8.66 21.27 22.54
N VAL A 85 -9.23 20.45 21.66
CA VAL A 85 -10.68 20.26 21.50
C VAL A 85 -10.98 18.77 21.63
N PRO A 86 -11.57 18.29 22.74
CA PRO A 86 -11.75 16.86 23.01
C PRO A 86 -12.67 16.18 21.99
N GLN A 87 -13.64 16.91 21.42
CA GLN A 87 -14.53 16.39 20.38
C GLN A 87 -13.76 15.90 19.13
N ARG A 88 -12.62 16.52 18.81
CA ARG A 88 -11.79 16.10 17.66
C ARG A 88 -11.08 14.76 17.88
N ALA A 89 -11.01 14.29 19.13
CA ALA A 89 -10.43 13.00 19.46
C ALA A 89 -11.32 11.85 18.97
N ILE A 90 -12.63 12.06 18.85
CA ILE A 90 -13.58 11.03 18.47
C ILE A 90 -13.64 10.94 16.94
N TRP A 91 -13.41 9.76 16.40
CA TRP A 91 -13.60 9.46 14.98
C TRP A 91 -13.95 7.98 14.83
N HIS A 92 -15.12 7.70 14.27
CA HIS A 92 -15.58 6.33 14.07
C HIS A 92 -14.99 5.78 12.77
N VAL A 93 -14.54 4.53 12.82
CA VAL A 93 -13.90 3.82 11.72
C VAL A 93 -14.64 2.51 11.48
N ASN A 94 -14.68 2.04 10.23
CA ASN A 94 -15.29 0.75 9.91
C ASN A 94 -14.51 -0.42 10.51
N GLU A 95 -15.24 -1.31 11.18
CA GLU A 95 -14.74 -2.57 11.73
C GLU A 95 -15.47 -3.79 11.14
N ASP A 96 -16.54 -3.56 10.37
CA ASP A 96 -17.37 -4.62 9.79
C ASP A 96 -16.76 -5.15 8.48
N PRO A 97 -16.39 -6.45 8.39
CA PRO A 97 -15.88 -7.06 7.17
C PRO A 97 -16.94 -7.18 6.07
N ALA A 98 -18.23 -7.31 6.40
CA ALA A 98 -19.30 -7.41 5.40
C ALA A 98 -19.42 -6.12 4.59
N LYS A 99 -19.30 -4.96 5.26
CA LYS A 99 -19.28 -3.65 4.61
C LYS A 99 -18.09 -3.47 3.67
N LEU A 100 -16.94 -4.05 4.03
CA LEU A 100 -15.75 -4.04 3.18
C LEU A 100 -15.96 -4.89 1.93
N ASP A 101 -16.56 -6.06 2.07
CA ASP A 101 -16.84 -6.97 0.96
C ASP A 101 -17.85 -6.37 -0.03
N GLU A 102 -18.91 -5.73 0.48
CA GLU A 102 -19.88 -5.01 -0.36
C GLU A 102 -19.20 -3.91 -1.19
N PHE A 103 -18.25 -3.19 -0.59
CA PHE A 103 -17.45 -2.20 -1.32
C PHE A 103 -16.63 -2.85 -2.44
N TYR A 104 -15.93 -3.95 -2.17
CA TYR A 104 -15.10 -4.62 -3.18
C TYR A 104 -15.94 -5.20 -4.32
N GLU A 105 -17.13 -5.73 -4.05
CA GLU A 105 -18.06 -6.18 -5.07
C GLU A 105 -18.58 -5.04 -5.93
N ARG A 106 -18.85 -3.87 -5.34
CA ARG A 106 -19.26 -2.68 -6.08
C ARG A 106 -18.13 -2.12 -6.94
N PHE A 107 -16.91 -2.07 -6.40
CA PHE A 107 -15.75 -1.48 -7.05
C PHE A 107 -15.19 -2.37 -8.18
N LEU A 108 -14.95 -3.64 -7.88
CA LEU A 108 -14.34 -4.60 -8.82
C LEU A 108 -15.38 -5.29 -9.70
N GLY A 109 -16.64 -5.38 -9.26
CA GLY A 109 -17.72 -6.10 -9.91
C GLY A 109 -17.94 -7.50 -9.31
N ARG A 110 -18.59 -8.37 -10.08
CA ARG A 110 -18.96 -9.73 -9.64
C ARG A 110 -17.73 -10.51 -9.16
N ASN A 111 -17.84 -11.11 -7.97
CA ASN A 111 -16.75 -11.84 -7.29
C ASN A 111 -15.54 -10.96 -6.89
N GLY A 112 -15.70 -9.63 -6.84
CA GLY A 112 -14.66 -8.71 -6.40
C GLY A 112 -14.12 -8.98 -4.99
N SER A 113 -15.01 -9.33 -4.06
CA SER A 113 -14.68 -9.70 -2.67
C SER A 113 -13.74 -10.91 -2.57
N ARG A 114 -13.72 -11.79 -3.58
CA ARG A 114 -12.87 -12.99 -3.62
C ARG A 114 -11.53 -12.76 -4.33
N MET A 115 -11.32 -11.59 -4.95
CA MET A 115 -10.08 -11.31 -5.68
C MET A 115 -8.88 -11.12 -4.75
N LEU A 116 -9.10 -10.64 -3.54
CA LEU A 116 -8.06 -10.37 -2.55
C LEU A 116 -8.36 -11.15 -1.26
N PRO A 117 -7.35 -11.71 -0.59
CA PRO A 117 -7.50 -12.23 0.77
C PRO A 117 -7.96 -11.12 1.73
N GLU A 118 -8.70 -11.50 2.77
CA GLU A 118 -9.27 -10.54 3.74
C GLU A 118 -8.23 -9.59 4.35
N GLU A 119 -7.09 -10.12 4.80
CA GLU A 119 -5.99 -9.30 5.33
C GLU A 119 -5.52 -8.22 4.34
N ILE A 120 -5.44 -8.57 3.06
CA ILE A 120 -4.99 -7.65 2.01
C ILE A 120 -6.07 -6.62 1.69
N LYS A 121 -7.36 -6.99 1.75
CA LYS A 121 -8.48 -6.06 1.60
C LYS A 121 -8.39 -4.93 2.62
N TRP A 122 -8.16 -5.28 3.88
CA TRP A 122 -8.00 -4.32 4.97
C TRP A 122 -6.71 -3.53 4.85
N LEU A 123 -5.60 -4.17 4.50
CA LEU A 123 -4.31 -3.51 4.30
C LEU A 123 -4.39 -2.41 3.24
N ALA A 124 -5.07 -2.66 2.11
CA ALA A 124 -5.21 -1.70 1.02
C ALA A 124 -6.08 -0.48 1.40
N VAL A 125 -7.07 -0.68 2.27
CA VAL A 125 -8.06 0.35 2.65
C VAL A 125 -7.65 1.13 3.92
N THR A 126 -6.53 0.75 4.54
CA THR A 126 -6.03 1.39 5.77
C THR A 126 -4.95 2.41 5.49
N HIS A 127 -5.21 3.66 5.88
CA HIS A 127 -4.25 4.74 5.74
C HIS A 127 -3.28 4.82 6.93
N LYS A 128 -2.06 5.33 6.70
CA LYS A 128 -1.01 5.45 7.72
C LYS A 128 -1.41 6.25 8.97
N SER A 129 -2.38 7.15 8.86
CA SER A 129 -2.86 7.93 10.02
C SER A 129 -3.72 7.13 10.99
N PHE A 130 -4.19 5.95 10.61
CA PHE A 130 -4.97 5.08 11.50
C PHE A 130 -4.07 4.38 12.52
N ASP A 131 -4.48 4.37 13.79
CA ASP A 131 -3.79 3.72 14.91
C ASP A 131 -2.25 3.95 14.92
N TYR A 132 -1.82 5.18 14.61
CA TYR A 132 -0.41 5.56 14.49
C TYR A 132 0.44 4.68 13.53
N GLY A 133 -0.21 3.96 12.61
CA GLY A 133 0.44 3.00 11.72
C GLY A 133 0.95 1.73 12.41
N ARG A 134 0.43 1.40 13.60
CA ARG A 134 0.73 0.14 14.31
C ARG A 134 0.20 -1.07 13.54
N ARG A 135 -0.97 -0.92 12.92
CA ARG A 135 -1.53 -1.90 11.98
C ARG A 135 -0.96 -1.68 10.58
N GLY A 136 -1.05 -2.71 9.75
CA GLY A 136 -0.64 -2.62 8.34
C GLY A 136 -1.36 -1.48 7.62
N PHE A 137 -0.62 -0.69 6.84
CA PHE A 137 -1.14 0.45 6.08
C PHE A 137 -0.67 0.44 4.62
N ASN A 138 -1.40 1.17 3.79
CA ASN A 138 -1.41 0.98 2.35
C ASN A 138 -0.31 1.69 1.54
N THR A 139 0.65 2.36 2.18
CA THR A 139 1.61 3.25 1.48
C THR A 139 2.45 2.55 0.42
N ARG A 140 2.95 1.34 0.68
CA ARG A 140 3.77 0.59 -0.30
C ARG A 140 2.94 0.10 -1.48
N LEU A 141 1.73 -0.40 -1.22
CA LEU A 141 0.79 -0.82 -2.25
C LEU A 141 0.39 0.36 -3.14
N ALA A 142 0.12 1.52 -2.52
CA ALA A 142 -0.21 2.75 -3.23
C ALA A 142 0.92 3.23 -4.12
N PHE A 143 2.18 3.15 -3.65
CA PHE A 143 3.34 3.48 -4.47
C PHE A 143 3.38 2.63 -5.75
N PHE A 144 3.20 1.31 -5.63
CA PHE A 144 3.23 0.41 -6.78
C PHE A 144 2.04 0.63 -7.71
N GLY A 145 0.82 0.68 -7.17
CA GLY A 145 -0.38 0.89 -7.98
C GLY A 145 -0.42 2.26 -8.67
N ARG A 146 0.21 3.29 -8.10
CA ARG A 146 0.39 4.57 -8.79
C ARG A 146 1.21 4.41 -10.08
N GLN A 147 2.26 3.60 -10.10
CA GLN A 147 3.06 3.37 -11.31
C GLN A 147 2.22 2.68 -12.40
N ILE A 148 1.41 1.69 -12.02
CA ILE A 148 0.50 1.00 -12.94
C ILE A 148 -0.53 1.98 -13.50
N MET A 149 -1.17 2.77 -12.65
CA MET A 149 -2.15 3.77 -13.07
C MET A 149 -1.55 4.82 -14.01
N VAL A 150 -0.34 5.31 -13.74
CA VAL A 150 0.39 6.22 -14.64
C VAL A 150 0.66 5.59 -15.99
N HIS A 151 1.11 4.33 -16.01
CA HIS A 151 1.36 3.61 -17.25
C HIS A 151 0.08 3.42 -18.07
N GLU A 152 -1.01 2.99 -17.45
CA GLU A 152 -2.28 2.80 -18.15
C GLU A 152 -2.88 4.11 -18.63
N ALA A 153 -2.77 5.21 -17.86
CA ALA A 153 -3.22 6.53 -18.30
C ALA A 153 -2.39 7.04 -19.48
N MET A 154 -1.07 6.79 -19.49
CA MET A 154 -0.20 7.12 -20.62
C MET A 154 -0.59 6.32 -21.86
N ASN A 155 -0.87 5.02 -21.72
CA ASN A 155 -1.34 4.18 -22.83
C ASN A 155 -2.69 4.64 -23.36
N GLU A 156 -3.63 5.04 -22.50
CA GLU A 156 -4.92 5.59 -22.90
C GLU A 156 -4.73 6.87 -23.74
N ILE A 157 -3.84 7.78 -23.33
CA ILE A 157 -3.53 8.99 -24.10
C ILE A 157 -2.93 8.64 -25.47
N MET A 158 -1.91 7.78 -25.51
CA MET A 158 -1.23 7.41 -26.75
C MET A 158 -2.17 6.71 -27.74
N THR A 159 -3.06 5.84 -27.25
CA THR A 159 -4.00 5.07 -28.07
C THR A 159 -5.28 5.82 -28.39
N SER A 160 -5.55 6.94 -27.73
CA SER A 160 -6.75 7.74 -27.96
C SER A 160 -6.83 8.19 -29.44
N SER A 161 -8.01 8.04 -30.03
CA SER A 161 -8.29 8.49 -31.40
C SER A 161 -8.52 9.99 -31.49
N HIS A 162 -8.50 10.70 -30.35
CA HIS A 162 -8.60 12.15 -30.33
C HIS A 162 -7.35 12.69 -31.03
N ILE A 163 -7.55 13.16 -32.26
CA ILE A 163 -6.60 14.00 -32.96
C ILE A 163 -6.43 15.18 -32.02
N SER A 164 -5.27 15.26 -31.35
CA SER A 164 -4.86 16.50 -30.72
C SER A 164 -4.90 17.49 -31.87
N GLU A 165 -5.88 18.41 -31.88
CA GLU A 165 -5.81 19.54 -32.78
C GLU A 165 -4.41 20.08 -32.58
N ASN A 166 -3.60 19.92 -33.62
CA ASN A 166 -2.20 20.24 -33.61
C ASN A 166 -2.09 21.74 -33.31
N GLN A 167 -2.10 22.10 -32.03
CA GLN A 167 -1.31 23.21 -31.54
C GLN A 167 0.13 22.73 -31.70
N GLN A 168 0.56 22.61 -32.95
CA GLN A 168 1.96 22.60 -33.32
C GLN A 168 2.48 23.87 -32.68
N LEU A 169 3.12 23.70 -31.52
CA LEU A 169 3.87 24.76 -30.89
C LEU A 169 4.78 25.29 -31.98
N ALA A 170 4.50 26.52 -32.41
CA ALA A 170 5.21 27.11 -33.53
C ALA A 170 6.69 27.10 -33.19
N ASP A 171 7.47 26.29 -33.90
CA ASP A 171 8.92 26.21 -33.66
C ASP A 171 9.50 27.59 -33.99
N PRO A 172 10.22 28.25 -33.06
CA PRO A 172 10.77 29.58 -33.30
C PRO A 172 11.71 29.66 -34.52
N TRP A 173 12.25 28.50 -34.96
CA TRP A 173 13.16 28.37 -36.09
C TRP A 173 12.51 27.75 -37.33
N ASN A 174 11.18 27.57 -37.34
CA ASN A 174 10.42 26.98 -38.45
C ASN A 174 10.99 25.66 -38.98
N ARG A 175 11.56 24.83 -38.10
CA ARG A 175 12.04 23.50 -38.49
C ARG A 175 10.85 22.57 -38.69
N LYS A 176 10.95 21.69 -39.69
CA LYS A 176 10.01 20.59 -39.86
C LYS A 176 10.40 19.46 -38.92
N HIS A 177 9.44 19.00 -38.11
CA HIS A 177 9.64 17.82 -37.26
C HIS A 177 9.61 16.55 -38.13
N PHE A 178 10.09 15.44 -37.55
CA PHE A 178 10.12 14.16 -38.24
C PHE A 178 8.76 13.48 -38.13
N GLU A 179 8.04 13.40 -39.24
CA GLU A 179 6.73 12.77 -39.30
C GLU A 179 6.86 11.25 -39.34
N SER A 180 6.41 10.58 -38.27
CA SER A 180 6.38 9.12 -38.17
C SER A 180 5.13 8.65 -37.43
N PRO A 181 4.44 7.60 -37.91
CA PRO A 181 3.22 7.10 -37.27
C PRO A 181 3.45 6.59 -35.84
N ALA A 182 4.68 6.18 -35.50
CA ALA A 182 5.01 5.78 -34.14
C ALA A 182 5.16 6.98 -33.18
N LEU A 183 5.63 8.13 -33.69
CA LEU A 183 5.86 9.33 -32.89
C LEU A 183 4.58 10.14 -32.69
N GLU A 184 3.65 10.09 -33.64
CA GLU A 184 2.35 10.78 -33.54
C GLU A 184 1.60 10.42 -32.25
N ASN A 185 1.65 9.15 -31.83
CA ASN A 185 1.04 8.73 -30.56
C ASN A 185 1.75 9.28 -29.33
N VAL A 186 3.07 9.41 -29.39
CA VAL A 186 3.88 9.96 -28.28
C VAL A 186 3.70 11.47 -28.18
N ASP A 187 3.54 12.15 -29.31
CA ASP A 187 3.33 13.60 -29.36
C ASP A 187 2.04 14.03 -28.65
N LYS A 188 1.02 13.17 -28.55
CA LYS A 188 -0.20 13.40 -27.75
C LYS A 188 0.10 13.67 -26.27
N LEU A 189 1.20 13.12 -25.73
CA LEU A 189 1.63 13.35 -24.35
C LEU A 189 2.15 14.77 -24.10
N SER A 190 2.46 15.52 -25.16
CA SER A 190 2.86 16.92 -25.04
C SER A 190 1.69 17.82 -24.62
N THR A 191 0.49 17.52 -25.13
CA THR A 191 -0.75 18.27 -24.84
C THR A 191 -1.41 17.80 -23.56
N THR A 192 -1.51 16.49 -23.35
CA THR A 192 -2.21 15.91 -22.18
C THR A 192 -1.26 15.03 -21.40
N ARG A 193 -1.12 15.30 -20.09
CA ARG A 193 -0.28 14.47 -19.22
C ARG A 193 -1.13 13.46 -18.45
N PRO A 194 -0.59 12.28 -18.13
CA PRO A 194 -1.27 11.31 -17.26
C PRO A 194 -1.70 11.88 -15.90
N GLN A 195 -0.96 12.87 -15.39
CA GLN A 195 -1.24 13.53 -14.10
C GLN A 195 -2.48 14.42 -14.15
N ASP A 196 -2.80 14.98 -15.32
CA ASP A 196 -3.97 15.85 -15.51
C ASP A 196 -5.25 15.01 -15.46
N ILE A 197 -5.22 13.82 -16.08
CA ILE A 197 -6.30 12.83 -16.03
C ILE A 197 -6.49 12.33 -14.59
N MET A 198 -5.40 11.89 -13.95
CA MET A 198 -5.43 11.29 -12.62
C MET A 198 -5.21 12.31 -11.50
N SER A 199 -5.82 13.49 -11.64
CA SER A 199 -5.78 14.50 -10.58
C SER A 199 -6.36 13.95 -9.28
N VAL A 200 -5.82 14.40 -8.14
CA VAL A 200 -6.24 13.92 -6.82
C VAL A 200 -7.74 14.18 -6.59
N SER A 201 -8.25 15.31 -7.06
CA SER A 201 -9.67 15.68 -7.02
C SER A 201 -10.54 14.71 -7.81
N ASN A 202 -10.13 14.33 -9.03
CA ASN A 202 -10.90 13.41 -9.86
C ASN A 202 -10.97 12.01 -9.24
N LEU A 203 -9.82 11.51 -8.75
CA LEU A 203 -9.75 10.22 -8.06
C LEU A 203 -10.58 10.22 -6.77
N ALA A 204 -10.57 11.31 -6.02
CA ALA A 204 -11.36 11.41 -4.80
C ALA A 204 -12.86 11.52 -5.08
N ALA A 205 -13.27 12.29 -6.09
CA ALA A 205 -14.67 12.34 -6.52
C ALA A 205 -15.15 10.94 -6.93
N PHE A 206 -14.35 10.21 -7.70
CA PHE A 206 -14.63 8.82 -8.06
C PHE A 206 -14.70 7.90 -6.83
N ALA A 207 -13.76 8.01 -5.88
CA ALA A 207 -13.79 7.24 -4.64
C ALA A 207 -15.07 7.47 -3.82
N ILE A 208 -15.52 8.73 -3.72
CA ILE A 208 -16.77 9.09 -3.04
C ILE A 208 -17.97 8.47 -3.75
N ASN A 209 -18.00 8.49 -5.10
CA ASN A 209 -19.08 7.88 -5.87
C ASN A 209 -19.19 6.37 -5.64
N VAL A 210 -18.07 5.68 -5.39
CA VAL A 210 -18.07 4.24 -5.05
C VAL A 210 -18.28 3.99 -3.54
N ARG A 211 -18.42 5.05 -2.73
CA ARG A 211 -18.54 5.01 -1.26
C ARG A 211 -17.31 4.46 -0.53
N LEU A 212 -16.13 4.62 -1.09
CA LEU A 212 -14.87 4.24 -0.44
C LEU A 212 -14.64 5.02 0.87
N ASN A 213 -15.14 6.25 0.95
CA ASN A 213 -15.05 7.11 2.15
C ASN A 213 -15.71 6.52 3.40
N GLU A 214 -16.66 5.59 3.25
CA GLU A 214 -17.37 4.96 4.37
C GLU A 214 -16.64 3.74 4.95
N VAL A 215 -15.62 3.26 4.23
CA VAL A 215 -14.91 2.01 4.52
C VAL A 215 -13.44 2.26 4.86
N VAL A 216 -12.84 3.33 4.32
CA VAL A 216 -11.44 3.69 4.58
C VAL A 216 -11.19 3.94 6.06
N ARG A 217 -10.14 3.29 6.57
CA ARG A 217 -9.66 3.44 7.95
C ARG A 217 -8.59 4.51 7.99
N TRP A 218 -8.91 5.65 8.56
CA TRP A 218 -8.00 6.79 8.67
C TRP A 218 -8.39 7.67 9.86
N LYS A 219 -7.47 8.57 10.26
CA LYS A 219 -7.73 9.61 11.27
C LYS A 219 -7.63 11.00 10.63
N PRO A 220 -8.72 11.79 10.54
CA PRO A 220 -8.66 13.17 10.10
C PRO A 220 -7.96 14.05 11.14
N ARG A 221 -7.30 15.12 10.66
CA ARG A 221 -6.72 16.16 11.52
C ARG A 221 -7.80 16.92 12.30
N ASN A 222 -8.88 17.31 11.60
CA ASN A 222 -10.05 17.98 12.15
C ASN A 222 -11.32 17.28 11.62
N PRO A 223 -12.07 16.55 12.45
CA PRO A 223 -13.32 15.90 12.04
C PRO A 223 -14.37 16.86 11.45
N ASP A 224 -14.43 18.09 11.96
CA ASP A 224 -15.37 19.12 11.49
C ASP A 224 -15.08 19.57 10.05
N ASN A 225 -13.81 19.50 9.62
CA ASN A 225 -13.39 19.86 8.28
C ASN A 225 -12.58 18.71 7.65
N VAL A 226 -13.33 17.73 7.15
CA VAL A 226 -12.79 16.53 6.53
C VAL A 226 -12.02 16.84 5.25
N LYS A 227 -12.49 17.81 4.45
CA LYS A 227 -11.81 18.27 3.23
C LYS A 227 -10.43 18.87 3.54
N GLY A 228 -10.37 19.81 4.48
CA GLY A 228 -9.12 20.41 4.95
C GLY A 228 -8.19 19.45 5.70
N SER A 229 -8.69 18.28 6.09
CA SER A 229 -7.90 17.20 6.70
C SER A 229 -7.24 16.28 5.67
N GLY A 230 -7.48 16.47 4.37
CA GLY A 230 -6.82 15.73 3.29
C GLY A 230 -7.52 14.45 2.85
N ILE A 231 -8.86 14.35 2.99
CA ILE A 231 -9.63 13.16 2.59
C ILE A 231 -9.41 12.75 1.13
N GLU A 232 -9.58 13.68 0.18
CA GLU A 232 -8.57 14.03 -0.81
C GLU A 232 -7.59 12.91 -1.23
N THR A 233 -6.38 13.16 -0.76
CA THR A 233 -5.20 12.34 -0.86
C THR A 233 -5.41 10.94 -0.28
N VAL A 234 -6.14 10.81 0.82
CA VAL A 234 -6.37 9.51 1.48
C VAL A 234 -7.18 8.58 0.57
N LEU A 235 -8.23 9.08 -0.06
CA LEU A 235 -9.06 8.32 -1.00
C LEU A 235 -8.29 7.95 -2.26
N ALA A 236 -7.59 8.92 -2.87
CA ALA A 236 -6.76 8.68 -4.05
C ALA A 236 -5.66 7.62 -3.77
N THR A 237 -4.99 7.72 -2.62
CA THR A 237 -3.97 6.75 -2.17
C THR A 237 -4.56 5.36 -1.99
N SER A 238 -5.79 5.28 -1.47
CA SER A 238 -6.48 4.01 -1.26
C SER A 238 -6.86 3.34 -2.58
N ILE A 239 -7.29 4.10 -3.60
CA ILE A 239 -7.50 3.56 -4.95
C ILE A 239 -6.19 2.97 -5.50
N PHE A 240 -5.09 3.71 -5.43
CA PHE A 240 -3.78 3.20 -5.87
C PHE A 240 -3.39 1.93 -5.13
N ALA A 241 -3.64 1.86 -3.82
CA ALA A 241 -3.32 0.69 -3.04
C ALA A 241 -4.12 -0.54 -3.46
N ILE A 242 -5.41 -0.40 -3.77
CA ILE A 242 -6.24 -1.51 -4.25
C ILE A 242 -5.70 -2.03 -5.59
N VAL A 243 -5.38 -1.15 -6.54
CA VAL A 243 -4.79 -1.54 -7.83
C VAL A 243 -3.45 -2.26 -7.62
N GLY A 244 -2.59 -1.74 -6.74
CA GLY A 244 -1.31 -2.35 -6.40
C GLY A 244 -1.45 -3.71 -5.72
N ALA A 245 -2.45 -3.89 -4.86
CA ALA A 245 -2.74 -5.17 -4.22
C ALA A 245 -3.19 -6.22 -5.25
N VAL A 246 -4.10 -5.86 -6.15
CA VAL A 246 -4.56 -6.76 -7.22
C VAL A 246 -3.41 -7.13 -8.15
N ALA A 247 -2.50 -6.20 -8.46
CA ALA A 247 -1.35 -6.48 -9.31
C ALA A 247 -0.40 -7.52 -8.70
N LEU A 248 -0.18 -7.46 -7.39
CA LEU A 248 0.72 -8.39 -6.69
C LEU A 248 0.08 -9.77 -6.46
N GLN A 249 -1.24 -9.84 -6.29
CA GLN A 249 -1.95 -11.11 -6.05
C GLN A 249 -2.38 -11.82 -7.34
N ASN A 250 -2.85 -11.06 -8.34
CA ASN A 250 -3.51 -11.62 -9.53
C ASN A 250 -2.74 -11.32 -10.82
N GLY A 251 -1.61 -10.59 -10.73
CA GLY A 251 -0.75 -10.26 -11.86
C GLY A 251 -1.07 -8.90 -12.51
N GLY A 252 -0.10 -8.42 -13.30
CA GLY A 252 -0.15 -7.11 -13.94
C GLY A 252 -1.29 -6.95 -14.95
N GLU A 253 -1.59 -7.99 -15.74
CA GLU A 253 -2.63 -7.94 -16.77
C GLU A 253 -4.02 -7.67 -16.16
N VAL A 254 -4.36 -8.38 -15.07
CA VAL A 254 -5.64 -8.21 -14.37
C VAL A 254 -5.73 -6.80 -13.77
N ALA A 255 -4.64 -6.30 -13.19
CA ALA A 255 -4.58 -4.96 -12.65
C ALA A 255 -4.68 -3.86 -13.73
N SER A 256 -4.01 -4.02 -14.86
CA SER A 256 -4.12 -3.11 -16.01
C SER A 256 -5.53 -3.06 -16.57
N ARG A 257 -6.21 -4.21 -16.71
CA ARG A 257 -7.61 -4.26 -17.12
C ARG A 257 -8.52 -3.53 -16.12
N LEU A 258 -8.35 -3.80 -14.83
CA LEU A 258 -9.10 -3.13 -13.75
C LEU A 258 -8.88 -1.62 -13.78
N ALA A 259 -7.62 -1.17 -13.86
CA ALA A 259 -7.26 0.24 -13.92
C ALA A 259 -7.97 0.97 -15.08
N ARG A 260 -7.91 0.40 -16.29
CA ARG A 260 -8.58 0.97 -17.48
C ARG A 260 -10.10 0.98 -17.34
N GLU A 261 -10.69 -0.18 -17.05
CA GLU A 261 -12.14 -0.36 -17.14
C GLU A 261 -12.91 0.25 -15.96
N LYS A 262 -12.37 0.13 -14.75
CA LYS A 262 -13.06 0.51 -13.52
C LYS A 262 -12.71 1.92 -13.06
N VAL A 263 -11.47 2.37 -13.31
CA VAL A 263 -10.97 3.66 -12.81
C VAL A 263 -10.89 4.69 -13.94
N LEU A 264 -10.02 4.51 -14.93
CA LEU A 264 -9.75 5.53 -15.96
C LEU A 264 -10.99 5.89 -16.79
N ARG A 265 -11.76 4.90 -17.26
CA ARG A 265 -13.02 5.13 -17.98
C ARG A 265 -14.09 5.89 -17.19
N ARG A 266 -13.98 5.91 -15.86
CA ARG A 266 -14.92 6.64 -14.97
C ARG A 266 -14.45 8.05 -14.66
N ILE A 267 -13.18 8.36 -14.89
CA ILE A 267 -12.56 9.66 -14.64
C ILE A 267 -12.46 10.50 -15.91
N VAL A 268 -12.20 9.87 -17.06
CA VAL A 268 -12.04 10.54 -18.37
C VAL A 268 -13.39 10.91 -19.00
N ARG A 269 -14.51 10.48 -18.42
CA ARG A 269 -15.85 10.62 -19.01
C ARG A 269 -16.50 11.97 -18.73
#